data_AF-A0A3S9LHP5-F1
#
_entry.id   AF-A0A3S9LHP5-F1
#
_cell.length_a   1.000
_cell.length_b   1.000
_cell.length_c   1.000
_cell.angle_alpha   90.00
_cell.angle_beta   90.00
_cell.angle_gamma   90.00
#
_symmetry.space_group_name_H-M   'P 1'
#
loop_
_entity.id
_entity.type
_entity.pdbx_description
1 polymer ?
#
loop_
_entity_poly.entity_id
_entity_poly.type
_entity_poly.pdbx_seq_one_letter_code
_entity_poly.pdbx_strand_id
1 'polypeptide(L)'
;MWVATTLAALGFLLIAVITQFYGYRLGGTITVPILTVYTLKNVVMLPVFVGSTLLAFLGLGYLKRRTLIYGRDELTAAVIIGILIPVAIAVGVFGRGGSLLETRTAVFVGSILPGLAAYNLHQLKPEYRRPDLLGTVGLFAGLLGLGWLLVTPATANAFGTLTPPILFSSTADIAVYKNAVAVVEPEAVIVPRVMAVGLLTGGLFLAEALRSWFDVRLGVITATLLAIFVFVNVWFFALYLFVFLVAGVLMEIINRVTLRYGRVLLGVGTAIALVATLPVTLALPIEQGLTAFFTAIMAGVSAYNAHATAPRESRLILPLQLAVFVPTLAALRLITDPGPQGFPQTLTVPLMLGGLVVMVGSLLYARRVTIQQPSEADVLSGSVLSEGDGT
;
A
#
# COMPACT_ATOMS: atom_id res chain seq x y z
N MET A 1 17.55 5.82 -3.68
CA MET A 1 16.09 5.86 -3.87
C MET A 1 15.72 6.36 -5.27
N TRP A 2 16.44 7.36 -5.79
CA TRP A 2 16.11 8.05 -7.05
C TRP A 2 15.83 7.15 -8.27
N VAL A 3 16.61 6.08 -8.53
CA VAL A 3 16.34 5.17 -9.66
C VAL A 3 14.99 4.48 -9.50
N ALA A 4 14.73 3.91 -8.31
CA ALA A 4 13.46 3.25 -8.01
C ALA A 4 12.28 4.23 -8.13
N THR A 5 12.43 5.44 -7.61
CA THR A 5 11.44 6.52 -7.77
C THR A 5 11.20 6.85 -9.23
N THR A 6 12.25 6.97 -10.04
CA THR A 6 12.14 7.29 -11.47
C THR A 6 11.41 6.19 -12.23
N LEU A 7 11.80 4.93 -12.02
CA LEU A 7 11.14 3.77 -12.62
C LEU A 7 9.66 3.68 -12.22
N ALA A 8 9.39 3.87 -10.94
CA ALA A 8 8.02 3.79 -10.43
C ALA A 8 7.16 4.95 -10.93
N ALA A 9 7.63 6.19 -10.83
CA ALA A 9 6.93 7.38 -11.32
C ALA A 9 6.66 7.28 -12.83
N LEU A 10 7.65 6.87 -13.62
CA LEU A 10 7.47 6.63 -15.05
C LEU A 10 6.43 5.53 -15.29
N GLY A 11 6.51 4.41 -14.57
CA GLY A 11 5.55 3.33 -14.66
C GLY A 11 4.12 3.78 -14.34
N PHE A 12 3.92 4.57 -13.28
CA PHE A 12 2.62 5.13 -12.93
C PHE A 12 2.07 6.05 -14.02
N LEU A 13 2.92 6.91 -14.61
CA LEU A 13 2.53 7.80 -15.70
C LEU A 13 2.20 7.03 -16.98
N LEU A 14 3.00 6.02 -17.34
CA LEU A 14 2.74 5.16 -18.49
C LEU A 14 1.43 4.40 -18.33
N ILE A 15 1.13 3.87 -17.13
CA ILE A 15 -0.16 3.23 -16.86
C ILE A 15 -1.30 4.25 -17.00
N ALA A 16 -1.14 5.46 -16.47
CA ALA A 16 -2.15 6.51 -16.60
C ALA A 16 -2.43 6.84 -18.08
N VAL A 17 -1.39 6.95 -18.91
CA VAL A 17 -1.49 7.16 -20.35
C VAL A 17 -2.19 5.99 -21.03
N ILE A 18 -1.72 4.76 -20.82
CA ILE A 18 -2.29 3.56 -21.46
C ILE A 18 -3.75 3.37 -21.03
N THR A 19 -4.07 3.59 -19.76
CA THR A 19 -5.44 3.54 -19.23
C THR A 19 -6.33 4.57 -19.92
N GLN A 20 -5.84 5.80 -20.08
CA GLN A 20 -6.61 6.89 -20.70
C GLN A 20 -6.92 6.61 -22.18
N PHE A 21 -5.96 6.09 -22.94
CA PHE A 21 -6.10 5.91 -24.38
C PHE A 21 -6.67 4.55 -24.80
N TYR A 22 -6.38 3.48 -24.06
CA TYR A 22 -6.76 2.11 -24.42
C TYR A 22 -7.75 1.46 -23.44
N GLY A 23 -8.07 2.11 -22.32
CA GLY A 23 -8.98 1.57 -21.31
C GLY A 23 -8.42 0.37 -20.53
N TYR A 24 -7.12 0.07 -20.66
CA TYR A 24 -6.49 -1.05 -19.96
C TYR A 24 -6.41 -0.79 -18.45
N ARG A 25 -6.49 -1.86 -17.69
CA ARG A 25 -6.40 -1.90 -16.23
C ARG A 25 -5.00 -2.26 -15.74
N LEU A 26 -4.22 -2.97 -16.56
CA LEU A 26 -2.82 -3.35 -16.37
C LEU A 26 -2.54 -4.00 -15.01
N GLY A 27 -3.44 -4.89 -14.56
CA GLY A 27 -3.34 -5.54 -13.24
C GLY A 27 -3.45 -4.60 -12.03
N GLY A 28 -3.83 -3.33 -12.25
CA GLY A 28 -3.92 -2.27 -11.24
C GLY A 28 -2.81 -1.22 -11.38
N THR A 29 -3.16 0.05 -11.13
CA THR A 29 -2.29 1.22 -11.34
C THR A 29 -0.94 1.14 -10.62
N ILE A 30 -0.86 0.37 -9.53
CA ILE A 30 0.29 0.32 -8.62
C ILE A 30 1.12 -0.95 -8.75
N THR A 31 0.55 -1.99 -9.35
CA THR A 31 1.13 -3.34 -9.36
C THR A 31 2.44 -3.39 -10.16
N VAL A 32 2.42 -3.00 -11.43
CA VAL A 32 3.58 -3.11 -12.33
C VAL A 32 4.78 -2.26 -11.90
N PRO A 33 4.61 -0.97 -11.52
CA PRO A 33 5.75 -0.13 -11.15
C PRO A 33 6.44 -0.65 -9.88
N ILE A 34 5.66 -1.08 -8.87
CA ILE A 34 6.23 -1.66 -7.64
C ILE A 34 6.86 -3.03 -7.91
N LEU A 35 6.20 -3.90 -8.67
CA LEU A 35 6.75 -5.22 -9.02
C LEU A 35 8.10 -5.09 -9.73
N THR A 36 8.26 -4.08 -10.57
CA THR A 36 9.53 -3.80 -11.24
C THR A 36 10.64 -3.49 -10.24
N VAL A 37 10.40 -2.56 -9.31
CA VAL A 37 11.37 -2.22 -8.27
C VAL A 37 11.69 -3.44 -7.39
N TYR A 38 10.68 -4.23 -7.02
CA TYR A 38 10.91 -5.45 -6.25
C TYR A 38 11.71 -6.50 -7.00
N THR A 39 11.45 -6.71 -8.28
CA THR A 39 12.16 -7.71 -9.09
C THR A 39 13.62 -7.32 -9.29
N LEU A 40 13.90 -6.04 -9.51
CA LEU A 40 15.27 -5.53 -9.58
C LEU A 40 15.98 -5.66 -8.23
N LYS A 41 15.25 -5.42 -7.13
CA LYS A 41 15.81 -5.57 -5.79
C LYS A 41 16.08 -7.04 -5.43
N ASN A 42 15.14 -7.93 -5.72
CA ASN A 42 15.25 -9.35 -5.44
C ASN A 42 14.53 -10.12 -6.55
N VAL A 43 15.29 -10.86 -7.36
CA VAL A 43 14.77 -11.55 -8.56
C VAL A 43 13.76 -12.63 -8.18
N VAL A 44 13.89 -13.23 -7.00
CA VAL A 44 12.97 -14.26 -6.47
C VAL A 44 11.57 -13.69 -6.21
N MET A 45 11.42 -12.38 -6.07
CA MET A 45 10.10 -11.75 -5.89
C MET A 45 9.20 -11.93 -7.11
N LEU A 46 9.75 -12.06 -8.32
CA LEU A 46 8.95 -12.27 -9.53
C LEU A 46 8.21 -13.63 -9.53
N PRO A 47 8.88 -14.79 -9.39
CA PRO A 47 8.17 -16.06 -9.33
C PRO A 47 7.24 -16.16 -8.12
N VAL A 48 7.61 -15.59 -6.96
CA VAL A 48 6.72 -15.51 -5.79
C VAL A 48 5.47 -14.70 -6.12
N PHE A 49 5.61 -13.54 -6.77
CA PHE A 49 4.48 -12.71 -7.16
C PHE A 49 3.56 -13.42 -8.16
N VAL A 50 4.11 -14.05 -9.20
CA VAL A 50 3.33 -14.76 -10.22
C VAL A 50 2.58 -15.94 -9.61
N GLY A 51 3.27 -16.78 -8.84
CA GLY A 51 2.67 -17.91 -8.14
C GLY A 51 1.58 -17.47 -7.14
N SER A 52 1.86 -16.41 -6.38
CA SER A 52 0.88 -15.86 -5.42
C SER A 52 -0.34 -15.26 -6.11
N THR A 53 -0.15 -14.59 -7.25
CA THR A 53 -1.24 -14.00 -8.04
C THR A 53 -2.13 -15.10 -8.62
N LEU A 54 -1.52 -16.17 -9.13
CA LEU A 54 -2.25 -17.33 -9.64
C LEU A 54 -3.08 -18.00 -8.53
N LEU A 55 -2.47 -18.28 -7.38
CA LEU A 55 -3.17 -18.89 -6.25
C LEU A 55 -4.25 -17.97 -5.68
N ALA A 56 -4.01 -16.67 -5.61
CA ALA A 56 -5.02 -15.69 -5.20
C ALA A 56 -6.19 -15.63 -6.19
N PHE A 57 -5.91 -15.70 -7.49
CA PHE A 57 -6.93 -15.75 -8.53
C PHE A 57 -7.80 -17.00 -8.41
N LEU A 58 -7.19 -18.16 -8.15
CA LEU A 58 -7.91 -19.42 -7.92
C LEU A 58 -8.72 -19.38 -6.61
N GLY A 59 -8.12 -18.89 -5.52
CA GLY A 59 -8.77 -18.75 -4.21
C GLY A 59 -9.98 -17.82 -4.25
N LEU A 60 -9.87 -16.67 -4.91
CA LEU A 60 -10.99 -15.77 -5.16
C LEU A 60 -12.07 -16.45 -6.00
N GLY A 61 -11.68 -17.17 -7.06
CA GLY A 61 -12.63 -17.94 -7.88
C GLY A 61 -13.41 -18.98 -7.08
N TYR A 62 -12.73 -19.65 -6.14
CA TYR A 62 -13.36 -20.62 -5.24
C TYR A 62 -14.34 -19.93 -4.27
N LEU A 63 -13.93 -18.84 -3.63
CA LEU A 63 -14.79 -18.08 -2.71
C LEU A 63 -16.04 -17.56 -3.43
N LYS A 64 -15.91 -16.92 -4.59
CA LYS A 64 -17.07 -16.40 -5.34
C LYS A 64 -18.12 -17.47 -5.64
N ARG A 65 -17.68 -18.68 -5.97
CA ARG A 65 -18.58 -19.82 -6.23
C ARG A 65 -19.26 -20.37 -4.98
N ARG A 66 -18.68 -20.16 -3.80
CA ARG A 66 -19.15 -20.77 -2.54
C ARG A 66 -19.87 -19.79 -1.59
N THR A 67 -19.51 -18.51 -1.61
CA THR A 67 -19.94 -17.54 -0.60
C THR A 67 -20.61 -16.30 -1.19
N LEU A 68 -20.79 -16.22 -2.52
CA LEU A 68 -21.40 -15.07 -3.22
C LEU A 68 -20.77 -13.71 -2.84
N ILE A 69 -19.47 -13.70 -2.54
CA ILE A 69 -18.72 -12.49 -2.22
C ILE A 69 -18.47 -11.68 -3.51
N TYR A 70 -18.99 -10.47 -3.59
CA TYR A 70 -18.82 -9.56 -4.74
C TYR A 70 -18.47 -8.14 -4.31
N GLY A 71 -17.98 -7.32 -5.25
CA GLY A 71 -17.76 -5.90 -5.03
C GLY A 71 -16.58 -5.62 -4.09
N ARG A 72 -16.87 -5.05 -2.91
CA ARG A 72 -15.84 -4.63 -1.94
C ARG A 72 -15.36 -5.78 -1.06
N ASP A 73 -16.24 -6.69 -0.71
CA ASP A 73 -15.86 -7.87 0.09
C ASP A 73 -14.92 -8.78 -0.72
N GLU A 74 -15.06 -8.79 -2.05
CA GLU A 74 -14.11 -9.45 -2.96
C GLU A 74 -12.73 -8.79 -2.91
N LEU A 75 -12.66 -7.46 -2.82
CA LEU A 75 -11.39 -6.73 -2.68
C LEU A 75 -10.74 -7.03 -1.32
N THR A 76 -11.50 -7.04 -0.23
CA THR A 76 -11.01 -7.37 1.10
C THR A 76 -10.47 -8.81 1.15
N ALA A 77 -11.23 -9.77 0.61
CA ALA A 77 -10.78 -11.15 0.48
C ALA A 77 -9.50 -11.25 -0.36
N ALA A 78 -9.43 -10.51 -1.48
CA ALA A 78 -8.25 -10.48 -2.34
C ALA A 78 -7.02 -9.95 -1.61
N VAL A 79 -7.17 -8.89 -0.81
CA VAL A 79 -6.08 -8.34 0.00
C VAL A 79 -5.63 -9.34 1.06
N ILE A 80 -6.56 -9.98 1.79
CA ILE A 80 -6.23 -10.97 2.81
C ILE A 80 -5.48 -12.16 2.20
N ILE A 81 -6.01 -12.73 1.12
CA ILE A 81 -5.38 -13.83 0.39
C ILE A 81 -4.01 -13.39 -0.15
N GLY A 82 -3.95 -12.17 -0.70
CA GLY A 82 -2.73 -11.53 -1.17
C GLY A 82 -1.68 -11.45 -0.06
N ILE A 83 -2.03 -11.07 1.16
CA ILE A 83 -1.09 -11.01 2.28
C ILE A 83 -0.64 -12.41 2.72
N LEU A 84 -1.58 -13.35 2.86
CA LEU A 84 -1.31 -14.66 3.48
C LEU A 84 -0.53 -15.60 2.56
N ILE A 85 -0.84 -15.65 1.26
CA ILE A 85 -0.23 -16.62 0.33
C ILE A 85 1.28 -16.43 0.15
N PRO A 86 1.81 -15.23 -0.18
CA PRO A 86 3.24 -15.01 -0.31
C PRO A 86 4.00 -15.33 0.98
N VAL A 87 3.38 -15.07 2.14
CA VAL A 87 3.96 -15.41 3.45
C VAL A 87 4.01 -16.93 3.63
N ALA A 88 2.91 -17.63 3.33
CA ALA A 88 2.87 -19.10 3.40
C ALA A 88 3.89 -19.75 2.45
N ILE A 89 4.02 -19.24 1.22
CA ILE A 89 5.04 -19.68 0.26
C ILE A 89 6.43 -19.41 0.82
N ALA A 90 6.68 -18.19 1.32
CA ALA A 90 7.99 -17.84 1.86
C ALA A 90 8.37 -18.72 3.06
N VAL A 91 7.44 -18.96 3.99
CA VAL A 91 7.65 -19.86 5.14
C VAL A 91 7.87 -21.31 4.67
N GLY A 92 7.07 -21.81 3.74
CA GLY A 92 7.17 -23.18 3.25
C GLY A 92 8.44 -23.47 2.44
N VAL A 93 8.89 -22.50 1.64
CA VAL A 93 10.07 -22.63 0.76
C VAL A 93 11.37 -22.34 1.53
N PHE A 94 11.41 -21.27 2.32
CA PHE A 94 12.64 -20.84 3.00
C PHE A 94 12.78 -21.40 4.42
N GLY A 95 11.71 -21.95 5.01
CA GLY A 95 11.73 -22.49 6.37
C GLY A 95 12.51 -23.77 6.58
N ARG A 96 13.03 -24.39 5.51
CA ARG A 96 13.82 -25.63 5.60
C ARG A 96 15.34 -25.44 5.46
N GLY A 97 15.85 -24.23 5.21
CA GLY A 97 17.26 -24.08 4.80
C GLY A 97 18.04 -22.82 5.20
N GLY A 98 17.47 -21.85 5.93
CA GLY A 98 18.22 -20.64 6.33
C GLY A 98 17.33 -19.60 6.99
N SER A 99 17.94 -18.72 7.80
CA SER A 99 17.31 -17.76 8.73
C SER A 99 15.95 -17.19 8.26
N LEU A 100 14.87 -17.83 8.74
CA LEU A 100 13.47 -17.38 8.59
C LEU A 100 13.23 -15.95 9.10
N LEU A 101 14.19 -15.38 9.83
CA LEU A 101 14.11 -14.14 10.59
C LEU A 101 14.84 -12.96 9.94
N GLU A 102 15.72 -13.16 8.95
CA GLU A 102 16.57 -12.08 8.40
C GLU A 102 15.99 -11.40 7.14
N THR A 103 14.77 -11.76 6.75
CA THR A 103 14.16 -11.18 5.56
C THR A 103 13.39 -9.90 5.87
N ARG A 104 13.95 -8.78 5.40
CA ARG A 104 13.62 -7.38 5.72
C ARG A 104 12.15 -6.99 5.54
N THR A 105 11.65 -6.17 6.45
CA THR A 105 10.25 -5.71 6.62
C THR A 105 9.67 -5.04 5.38
N ALA A 106 10.47 -4.32 4.59
CA ALA A 106 9.96 -3.57 3.44
C ALA A 106 9.61 -4.45 2.20
N VAL A 107 9.84 -5.76 2.25
CA VAL A 107 9.33 -6.75 1.27
C VAL A 107 7.81 -7.01 1.43
N PHE A 108 7.23 -6.48 2.50
CA PHE A 108 5.87 -6.78 2.94
C PHE A 108 4.76 -5.94 2.27
N VAL A 109 4.99 -4.69 1.89
CA VAL A 109 3.97 -3.92 1.14
C VAL A 109 3.68 -4.57 -0.22
N GLY A 110 4.69 -5.22 -0.80
CA GLY A 110 4.56 -6.02 -2.01
C GLY A 110 3.69 -7.26 -1.89
N SER A 111 3.43 -7.78 -0.68
CA SER A 111 2.59 -8.97 -0.52
C SER A 111 1.12 -8.68 -0.81
N ILE A 112 0.65 -7.44 -0.71
CA ILE A 112 -0.73 -7.09 -1.05
C ILE A 112 -0.97 -7.13 -2.57
N LEU A 113 0.07 -6.88 -3.36
CA LEU A 113 -0.01 -6.69 -4.81
C LEU A 113 -0.50 -7.92 -5.57
N PRO A 114 -0.06 -9.17 -5.28
CA PRO A 114 -0.62 -10.37 -5.90
C PRO A 114 -2.14 -10.48 -5.77
N GLY A 115 -2.68 -10.14 -4.60
CA GLY A 115 -4.12 -10.12 -4.34
C GLY A 115 -4.85 -9.09 -5.19
N LEU A 116 -4.31 -7.85 -5.24
CA LEU A 116 -4.86 -6.77 -6.07
C LEU A 116 -4.79 -7.09 -7.57
N ALA A 117 -3.71 -7.73 -8.02
CA ALA A 117 -3.55 -8.16 -9.40
C ALA A 117 -4.59 -9.23 -9.76
N ALA A 118 -4.79 -10.23 -8.89
CA ALA A 118 -5.80 -11.25 -9.05
C ALA A 118 -7.22 -10.66 -9.09
N TYR A 119 -7.54 -9.75 -8.17
CA TYR A 119 -8.81 -9.03 -8.15
C TYR A 119 -9.07 -8.27 -9.45
N ASN A 120 -8.09 -7.49 -9.92
CA ASN A 120 -8.22 -6.71 -11.16
C ASN A 120 -8.42 -7.62 -12.39
N LEU A 121 -7.77 -8.78 -12.42
CA LEU A 121 -7.93 -9.76 -13.49
C LEU A 121 -9.31 -10.44 -13.48
N HIS A 122 -9.86 -10.73 -12.30
CA HIS A 122 -11.24 -11.23 -12.15
C HIS A 122 -12.27 -10.24 -12.67
N GLN A 123 -12.05 -8.95 -12.39
CA GLN A 123 -12.93 -7.86 -12.78
C GLN A 123 -12.84 -7.49 -14.28
N LEU A 124 -11.91 -8.07 -15.04
CA LEU A 124 -11.83 -7.92 -16.49
C LEU A 124 -12.72 -8.96 -17.18
N LYS A 125 -13.48 -8.52 -18.18
CA LYS A 125 -14.21 -9.44 -19.07
C LYS A 125 -13.20 -10.36 -19.79
N PRO A 126 -13.53 -11.64 -20.01
CA PRO A 126 -12.60 -12.62 -20.59
C PRO A 126 -11.91 -12.17 -21.89
N GLU A 127 -12.65 -11.47 -22.75
CA GLU A 127 -12.20 -10.88 -24.02
C GLU A 127 -11.04 -9.89 -23.87
N TYR A 128 -11.01 -9.08 -22.80
CA TYR A 128 -9.96 -8.07 -22.58
C TYR A 128 -8.78 -8.58 -21.75
N ARG A 129 -8.83 -9.80 -21.20
CA ARG A 129 -7.78 -10.31 -20.30
C ARG A 129 -6.46 -10.50 -21.01
N ARG A 130 -6.46 -11.05 -22.22
CA ARG A 130 -5.24 -11.30 -23.00
C ARG A 130 -4.52 -10.00 -23.37
N PRO A 131 -5.16 -9.01 -24.01
CA PRO A 131 -4.47 -7.76 -24.35
C PRO A 131 -4.03 -6.98 -23.10
N ASP A 132 -4.82 -6.97 -22.03
CA ASP A 132 -4.44 -6.32 -20.77
C ASP A 132 -3.21 -7.00 -20.13
N LEU A 133 -3.16 -8.34 -20.14
CA LEU A 133 -2.02 -9.11 -19.63
C LEU A 133 -0.77 -8.88 -20.49
N LEU A 134 -0.89 -8.88 -21.81
CA LEU A 134 0.23 -8.57 -22.71
C LEU A 134 0.75 -7.14 -22.49
N GLY A 135 -0.14 -6.16 -22.35
CA GLY A 135 0.23 -4.79 -22.00
C GLY A 135 0.94 -4.70 -20.65
N THR A 136 0.47 -5.46 -19.66
CA THR A 136 1.07 -5.56 -18.33
C THR A 136 2.49 -6.11 -18.41
N VAL A 137 2.68 -7.23 -19.12
CA VAL A 137 3.98 -7.88 -19.32
C VAL A 137 4.92 -7.00 -20.12
N GLY A 138 4.44 -6.38 -21.19
CA GLY A 138 5.23 -5.48 -22.04
C GLY A 138 5.73 -4.25 -21.27
N LEU A 139 4.84 -3.60 -20.49
CA LEU A 139 5.23 -2.49 -19.63
C LEU A 139 6.24 -2.92 -18.56
N PHE A 140 5.99 -4.05 -17.91
CA PHE A 140 6.90 -4.62 -16.92
C PHE A 140 8.30 -4.89 -17.50
N ALA A 141 8.37 -5.55 -18.66
CA ALA A 141 9.62 -5.84 -19.35
C ALA A 141 10.36 -4.55 -19.75
N GLY A 142 9.65 -3.54 -20.24
CA GLY A 142 10.21 -2.23 -20.57
C GLY A 142 10.80 -1.51 -19.36
N LEU A 143 10.07 -1.47 -18.24
CA LEU A 143 10.57 -0.86 -16.99
C LEU A 143 11.73 -1.66 -16.38
N LEU A 144 11.71 -2.99 -16.48
CA LEU A 144 12.83 -3.85 -16.07
C LEU A 144 14.09 -3.56 -16.90
N GLY A 145 13.95 -3.49 -18.22
CA GLY A 145 15.05 -3.14 -19.13
C GLY A 145 15.61 -1.75 -18.82
N LEU A 146 14.75 -0.77 -18.56
CA LEU A 146 15.17 0.56 -18.15
C LEU A 146 15.92 0.54 -16.81
N GLY A 147 15.41 -0.20 -15.82
CA GLY A 147 16.07 -0.34 -14.53
C GLY A 147 17.43 -1.03 -14.64
N TRP A 148 17.53 -2.05 -15.49
CA TRP A 148 18.79 -2.70 -15.82
C TRP A 148 19.80 -1.71 -16.42
N LEU A 149 19.37 -0.83 -17.32
CA LEU A 149 20.23 0.17 -17.94
C LEU A 149 20.67 1.26 -16.96
N LEU A 150 19.79 1.68 -16.05
CA LEU A 150 20.05 2.75 -15.08
C LEU A 150 20.95 2.32 -13.93
N VAL A 151 20.92 1.05 -13.51
CA VAL A 151 21.79 0.56 -12.43
C VAL A 151 23.16 0.19 -13.01
N THR A 152 24.14 1.09 -12.88
CA THR A 152 25.53 0.86 -13.31
C THR A 152 26.54 1.33 -12.27
N PRO A 153 27.79 0.82 -12.29
CA PRO A 153 28.84 1.32 -11.40
C PRO A 153 29.07 2.83 -11.52
N ALA A 154 29.03 3.38 -12.75
CA ALA A 154 29.17 4.82 -12.98
C ALA A 154 28.06 5.62 -12.28
N THR A 155 26.81 5.18 -12.39
CA THR A 155 25.68 5.83 -11.70
C THR A 155 25.72 5.64 -10.19
N ALA A 156 26.22 4.50 -9.70
CA ALA A 156 26.36 4.24 -8.28
C ALA A 156 27.42 5.15 -7.66
N ASN A 157 28.56 5.34 -8.34
CA ASN A 157 29.62 6.23 -7.89
C ASN A 157 29.19 7.71 -7.90
N ALA A 158 28.43 8.13 -8.92
CA ALA A 158 27.98 9.50 -9.03
C ALA A 158 26.82 9.84 -8.08
N PHE A 159 25.85 8.93 -7.91
CA PHE A 159 24.55 9.24 -7.31
C PHE A 159 24.03 8.19 -6.33
N GLY A 160 24.79 7.14 -6.03
CA GLY A 160 24.35 5.99 -5.24
C GLY A 160 24.04 6.33 -3.78
N THR A 161 24.72 7.35 -3.23
CA THR A 161 24.60 7.80 -1.84
C THR A 161 23.80 9.09 -1.66
N LEU A 162 23.40 9.76 -2.76
CA LEU A 162 22.65 11.01 -2.67
C LEU A 162 21.30 10.83 -1.96
N THR A 163 20.64 9.71 -2.19
CA THR A 163 19.36 9.38 -1.54
C THR A 163 19.46 7.99 -0.93
N PRO A 164 18.70 7.70 0.14
CA PRO A 164 18.68 6.39 0.79
C PRO A 164 18.65 5.22 -0.21
N PRO A 165 19.65 4.33 -0.24
CA PRO A 165 19.83 3.39 -1.33
C PRO A 165 18.72 2.33 -1.36
N ILE A 166 18.16 2.08 -2.55
CA ILE A 166 17.23 0.95 -2.78
C ILE A 166 17.89 -0.03 -3.74
N LEU A 167 17.97 0.36 -5.02
CA LEU A 167 18.54 -0.45 -6.10
C LEU A 167 20.06 -0.38 -6.19
N PHE A 168 20.72 0.38 -5.32
CA PHE A 168 22.16 0.40 -5.13
C PHE A 168 22.58 -0.17 -3.77
N SER A 169 21.63 -0.67 -2.97
CA SER A 169 21.97 -1.28 -1.68
C SER A 169 22.69 -2.61 -1.90
N SER A 170 23.49 -3.04 -0.92
CA SER A 170 24.13 -4.37 -0.90
C SER A 170 23.12 -5.52 -0.87
N THR A 171 21.84 -5.22 -0.64
CA THR A 171 20.73 -6.18 -0.63
C THR A 171 19.89 -6.15 -1.90
N ALA A 172 20.35 -5.44 -2.93
CA ALA A 172 19.72 -5.45 -4.24
C ALA A 172 20.49 -6.38 -5.18
N ASP A 173 19.85 -7.45 -5.65
CA ASP A 173 20.46 -8.46 -6.53
C ASP A 173 21.06 -7.80 -7.78
N ILE A 174 20.36 -6.82 -8.38
CA ILE A 174 20.86 -6.08 -9.53
C ILE A 174 22.15 -5.30 -9.23
N ALA A 175 22.27 -4.72 -8.04
CA ALA A 175 23.45 -3.95 -7.65
C ALA A 175 24.64 -4.87 -7.43
N VAL A 176 24.43 -5.99 -6.74
CA VAL A 176 25.45 -7.02 -6.49
C VAL A 176 25.91 -7.62 -7.82
N TYR A 177 24.97 -8.03 -8.66
CA TYR A 177 25.27 -8.63 -9.97
C TYR A 177 26.09 -7.70 -10.87
N LYS A 178 25.77 -6.40 -10.88
CA LYS A 178 26.45 -5.40 -11.72
C LYS A 178 27.63 -4.72 -11.05
N ASN A 179 28.05 -5.14 -9.85
CA ASN A 179 29.08 -4.46 -9.04
C ASN A 179 28.83 -2.95 -8.89
N ALA A 180 27.57 -2.58 -8.67
CA ALA A 180 27.08 -1.20 -8.55
C ALA A 180 26.59 -0.91 -7.12
N VAL A 181 27.12 -1.59 -6.12
CA VAL A 181 26.72 -1.44 -4.71
C VAL A 181 27.29 -0.14 -4.16
N ALA A 182 26.43 0.72 -3.61
CA ALA A 182 26.84 1.88 -2.83
C ALA A 182 27.34 1.43 -1.45
N VAL A 183 28.45 2.02 -0.99
CA VAL A 183 29.06 1.71 0.30
C VAL A 183 28.26 2.36 1.43
N VAL A 184 27.16 1.72 1.82
CA VAL A 184 26.29 2.12 2.92
C VAL A 184 25.95 0.89 3.74
N GLU A 185 25.92 1.04 5.08
CA GLU A 185 25.58 -0.07 5.96
C GLU A 185 24.16 -0.59 5.69
N PRO A 186 23.95 -1.91 5.69
CA PRO A 186 22.64 -2.46 5.44
C PRO A 186 21.67 -2.12 6.59
N GLU A 187 20.50 -1.57 6.25
CA GLU A 187 19.45 -1.24 7.24
C GLU A 187 19.09 -2.41 8.16
N ALA A 188 18.97 -2.15 9.47
CA ALA A 188 18.56 -3.14 10.47
C ALA A 188 17.05 -3.48 10.37
N VAL A 189 16.72 -4.75 10.61
CA VAL A 189 15.32 -5.22 10.65
C VAL A 189 14.76 -5.00 12.05
N ILE A 190 13.94 -3.96 12.22
CA ILE A 190 13.35 -3.62 13.53
C ILE A 190 12.07 -4.44 13.79
N VAL A 191 11.23 -4.62 12.78
CA VAL A 191 9.97 -5.38 12.93
C VAL A 191 10.07 -6.69 12.13
N PRO A 192 10.08 -7.86 12.81
CA PRO A 192 10.10 -9.15 12.14
C PRO A 192 8.92 -9.33 11.20
N ARG A 193 9.13 -10.03 10.08
CA ARG A 193 8.13 -10.22 9.03
C ARG A 193 6.83 -10.82 9.55
N VAL A 194 6.90 -11.90 10.33
CA VAL A 194 5.70 -12.60 10.84
C VAL A 194 4.86 -11.68 11.72
N MET A 195 5.52 -10.84 12.52
CA MET A 195 4.84 -9.84 13.35
C MET A 195 4.19 -8.76 12.51
N ALA A 196 4.89 -8.24 11.49
CA ALA A 196 4.30 -7.28 10.56
C ALA A 196 3.05 -7.86 9.86
N VAL A 197 3.09 -9.14 9.46
CA VAL A 197 1.95 -9.88 8.88
C VAL A 197 0.78 -9.96 9.85
N GLY A 198 1.04 -10.38 11.09
CA GLY A 198 0.01 -10.45 12.12
C GLY A 198 -0.62 -9.09 12.39
N LEU A 199 0.20 -8.04 12.48
CA LEU A 199 -0.26 -6.67 12.72
C LEU A 199 -1.05 -6.10 11.55
N LEU A 200 -0.65 -6.31 10.29
CA LEU A 200 -1.50 -5.87 9.17
C LEU A 200 -2.80 -6.64 9.09
N THR A 201 -2.75 -7.94 9.33
CA THR A 201 -3.96 -8.77 9.30
C THR A 201 -4.92 -8.29 10.39
N GLY A 202 -4.43 -8.13 11.62
CA GLY A 202 -5.23 -7.58 12.73
C GLY A 202 -5.71 -6.15 12.49
N GLY A 203 -4.85 -5.28 11.97
CA GLY A 203 -5.20 -3.91 11.60
C GLY A 203 -6.25 -3.84 10.49
N LEU A 204 -6.22 -4.76 9.52
CA LEU A 204 -7.22 -4.90 8.46
C LEU A 204 -8.53 -5.51 8.97
N PHE A 205 -8.50 -6.40 9.97
CA PHE A 205 -9.73 -6.82 10.64
C PHE A 205 -10.36 -5.66 11.41
N LEU A 206 -9.57 -4.89 12.16
CA LEU A 206 -10.04 -3.72 12.87
C LEU A 206 -10.58 -2.65 11.91
N ALA A 207 -9.89 -2.43 10.79
CA ALA A 207 -10.33 -1.60 9.68
C ALA A 207 -11.73 -1.93 9.20
N GLU A 208 -11.93 -3.22 8.94
CA GLU A 208 -13.15 -3.75 8.33
C GLU A 208 -14.30 -3.72 9.33
N ALA A 209 -14.02 -3.99 10.61
CA ALA A 209 -14.97 -3.82 11.69
C ALA A 209 -15.45 -2.35 11.78
N LEU A 210 -14.51 -1.39 11.84
CA LEU A 210 -14.86 0.04 11.87
C LEU A 210 -15.61 0.46 10.61
N ARG A 211 -15.20 -0.04 9.43
CA ARG A 211 -15.95 0.18 8.19
C ARG A 211 -17.38 -0.32 8.32
N SER A 212 -17.60 -1.55 8.78
CA SER A 212 -18.95 -2.12 8.88
C SER A 212 -19.86 -1.30 9.79
N TRP A 213 -19.28 -0.61 10.79
CA TRP A 213 -20.02 0.23 11.72
C TRP A 213 -20.30 1.65 11.21
N PHE A 214 -19.45 2.19 10.35
CA PHE A 214 -19.53 3.59 9.90
C PHE A 214 -19.80 3.78 8.39
N ASP A 215 -19.80 2.68 7.62
CA ASP A 215 -19.97 2.62 6.16
C ASP A 215 -19.01 3.49 5.33
N VAL A 216 -17.80 3.77 5.83
CA VAL A 216 -16.83 4.66 5.15
C VAL A 216 -15.83 3.89 4.30
N ARG A 217 -15.48 4.43 3.12
CA ARG A 217 -14.36 3.96 2.30
C ARG A 217 -13.00 4.32 2.90
N LEU A 218 -12.56 3.53 3.87
CA LEU A 218 -11.29 3.77 4.54
C LEU A 218 -10.08 3.14 3.82
N GLY A 219 -9.03 3.94 3.59
CA GLY A 219 -7.71 3.46 3.18
C GLY A 219 -6.93 2.92 4.39
N VAL A 220 -7.40 1.82 5.01
CA VAL A 220 -6.92 1.45 6.36
C VAL A 220 -5.57 0.75 6.39
N ILE A 221 -5.20 0.07 5.29
CA ILE A 221 -3.85 -0.50 5.15
C ILE A 221 -2.80 0.59 5.42
N THR A 222 -3.06 1.82 4.98
CA THR A 222 -2.19 2.96 5.23
C THR A 222 -2.01 3.25 6.71
N ALA A 223 -3.05 3.20 7.53
CA ALA A 223 -2.95 3.51 8.96
C ALA A 223 -2.05 2.50 9.69
N THR A 224 -2.24 1.21 9.40
CA THR A 224 -1.46 0.13 10.02
C THR A 224 0.00 0.13 9.53
N LEU A 225 0.23 0.31 8.23
CA LEU A 225 1.60 0.43 7.68
C LEU A 225 2.31 1.68 8.19
N LEU A 226 1.61 2.82 8.27
CA LEU A 226 2.17 4.06 8.80
C LEU A 226 2.57 3.88 10.27
N ALA A 227 1.78 3.15 11.07
CA ALA A 227 2.17 2.82 12.45
C ALA A 227 3.48 2.02 12.50
N ILE A 228 3.61 0.99 11.65
CA ILE A 228 4.87 0.21 11.54
C ILE A 228 6.04 1.13 11.13
N PHE A 229 5.82 2.07 10.20
CA PHE A 229 6.88 2.95 9.73
C PHE A 229 7.28 3.99 10.77
N VAL A 230 6.31 4.60 11.47
CA VAL A 230 6.57 5.53 12.59
C VAL A 230 7.29 4.84 13.74
N PHE A 231 6.99 3.57 13.98
CA PHE A 231 7.70 2.76 14.97
C PHE A 231 9.17 2.52 14.62
N VAL A 232 9.51 2.52 13.33
CA VAL A 232 10.88 2.46 12.83
C VAL A 232 11.55 3.83 12.90
N ASN A 233 10.89 4.87 12.40
CA ASN A 233 11.38 6.23 12.36
C ASN A 233 10.21 7.23 12.30
N VAL A 234 10.14 8.14 13.28
CA VAL A 234 9.08 9.16 13.40
C VAL A 234 9.01 10.08 12.19
N TRP A 235 10.12 10.29 11.47
CA TRP A 235 10.17 11.14 10.28
C TRP A 235 9.35 10.58 9.12
N PHE A 236 9.00 9.28 9.13
CA PHE A 236 8.01 8.75 8.17
C PHE A 236 6.62 9.35 8.36
N PHE A 237 6.24 9.75 9.57
CA PHE A 237 4.99 10.48 9.78
C PHE A 237 5.04 11.86 9.11
N ALA A 238 6.13 12.60 9.32
CA ALA A 238 6.33 13.91 8.71
C ALA A 238 6.39 13.82 7.18
N LEU A 239 7.12 12.84 6.65
CA LEU A 239 7.18 12.55 5.22
C LEU A 239 5.79 12.24 4.66
N TYR A 240 5.04 11.34 5.31
CA TYR A 240 3.69 10.98 4.90
C TYR A 240 2.79 12.22 4.84
N LEU A 241 2.78 13.04 5.89
CA LEU A 241 1.93 14.23 5.98
C LEU A 241 2.27 15.24 4.89
N PHE A 242 3.56 15.55 4.72
CA PHE A 242 4.01 16.49 3.69
C PHE A 242 3.66 16.00 2.28
N VAL A 243 3.99 14.74 1.97
CA VAL A 243 3.74 14.17 0.65
C VAL A 243 2.24 14.04 0.37
N PHE A 244 1.43 13.69 1.37
CA PHE A 244 -0.02 13.63 1.27
C PHE A 244 -0.60 15.01 0.91
N LEU A 245 -0.16 16.07 1.59
CA LEU A 245 -0.60 17.44 1.32
C LEU A 245 -0.19 17.89 -0.09
N VAL A 246 1.07 17.72 -0.46
CA VAL A 246 1.58 18.12 -1.78
C VAL A 246 0.88 17.36 -2.90
N ALA A 247 0.77 16.03 -2.77
CA ALA A 247 0.09 15.21 -3.76
C ALA A 247 -1.40 15.55 -3.85
N GLY A 248 -2.08 15.80 -2.72
CA GLY A 248 -3.48 16.18 -2.69
C GLY A 248 -3.74 17.52 -3.39
N VAL A 249 -2.96 18.55 -3.09
CA VAL A 249 -3.08 19.87 -3.74
C VAL A 249 -2.83 19.77 -5.25
N LEU A 250 -1.77 19.07 -5.67
CA LEU A 250 -1.45 18.93 -7.08
C LEU A 250 -2.48 18.05 -7.82
N MET A 251 -3.01 17.01 -7.19
CA MET A 251 -4.11 16.21 -7.75
C MET A 251 -5.36 17.05 -7.98
N GLU A 252 -5.75 17.90 -7.01
CA GLU A 252 -6.90 18.79 -7.15
C GLU A 252 -6.71 19.76 -8.31
N ILE A 253 -5.52 20.37 -8.43
CA ILE A 253 -5.19 21.27 -9.54
C ILE A 253 -5.28 20.53 -10.88
N ILE A 254 -4.65 19.35 -10.99
CA ILE A 254 -4.66 18.56 -12.22
C ILE A 254 -6.09 18.13 -12.58
N ASN A 255 -6.88 17.69 -11.59
CA ASN A 255 -8.27 17.33 -11.82
C ASN A 255 -9.08 18.52 -12.34
N ARG A 256 -8.97 19.70 -11.72
CA ARG A 256 -9.68 20.91 -12.17
C ARG A 256 -9.28 21.34 -13.58
N VAL A 257 -8.01 21.24 -13.93
CA VAL A 257 -7.49 21.68 -15.24
C VAL A 257 -7.77 20.67 -16.35
N THR A 258 -7.68 19.37 -16.06
CA THR A 258 -7.72 18.32 -17.10
C THR A 258 -8.98 17.45 -17.07
N LEU A 259 -9.81 17.59 -16.04
CA LEU A 259 -10.98 16.75 -15.74
C LEU A 259 -10.67 15.25 -15.68
N ARG A 260 -9.39 14.89 -15.50
CA ARG A 260 -8.95 13.50 -15.34
C ARG A 260 -9.42 12.97 -14.00
N TYR A 261 -9.95 11.75 -14.01
CA TYR A 261 -10.49 11.10 -12.82
C TYR A 261 -10.09 9.62 -12.77
N GLY A 262 -10.45 8.93 -11.69
CA GLY A 262 -10.28 7.50 -11.57
C GLY A 262 -8.81 7.07 -11.52
N ARG A 263 -8.51 5.94 -12.19
CA ARG A 263 -7.19 5.31 -12.20
C ARG A 263 -6.09 6.18 -12.80
N VAL A 264 -6.44 7.10 -13.70
CA VAL A 264 -5.49 8.01 -14.34
C VAL A 264 -5.00 9.04 -13.32
N LEU A 265 -5.92 9.64 -12.56
CA LEU A 265 -5.55 10.58 -11.50
C LEU A 265 -4.78 9.90 -10.36
N LEU A 266 -5.16 8.67 -9.99
CA LEU A 266 -4.41 7.85 -9.03
C LEU A 266 -2.96 7.63 -9.48
N GLY A 267 -2.74 7.28 -10.75
CA GLY A 267 -1.40 7.08 -11.32
C GLY A 267 -0.56 8.35 -11.29
N VAL A 268 -1.09 9.45 -11.84
CA VAL A 268 -0.41 10.75 -11.85
C VAL A 268 -0.08 11.22 -10.43
N GLY A 269 -1.05 11.14 -9.52
CA GLY A 269 -0.89 11.57 -8.15
C GLY A 269 0.12 10.74 -7.35
N THR A 270 0.18 9.42 -7.58
CA THR A 270 1.19 8.55 -6.97
C THR A 270 2.59 8.82 -7.52
N ALA A 271 2.71 9.14 -8.82
CA ALA A 271 3.97 9.58 -9.42
C ALA A 271 4.47 10.89 -8.79
N ILE A 272 3.58 11.87 -8.63
CA ILE A 272 3.88 13.15 -7.96
C ILE A 272 4.36 12.91 -6.51
N ALA A 273 3.65 12.07 -5.76
CA ALA A 273 4.00 11.75 -4.38
C ALA A 273 5.42 11.16 -4.27
N LEU A 274 5.77 10.24 -5.16
CA LEU A 274 7.11 9.65 -5.23
C LEU A 274 8.20 10.67 -5.56
N VAL A 275 7.97 11.54 -6.55
CA VAL A 275 8.93 12.58 -6.92
C VAL A 275 9.11 13.58 -5.77
N ALA A 276 8.02 14.01 -5.13
CA ALA A 276 8.04 14.92 -4.00
C ALA A 276 8.78 14.36 -2.78
N THR A 277 8.90 13.03 -2.67
CA THR A 277 9.61 12.36 -1.56
C THR A 277 11.13 12.51 -1.67
N LEU A 278 11.68 12.64 -2.87
CA LEU A 278 13.13 12.79 -3.07
C LEU A 278 13.73 13.97 -2.29
N PRO A 279 13.29 15.23 -2.47
CA PRO A 279 13.85 16.36 -1.71
C PRO A 279 13.62 16.23 -0.22
N VAL A 280 12.52 15.61 0.22
CA VAL A 280 12.21 15.44 1.65
C VAL A 280 13.18 14.45 2.31
N THR A 281 13.54 13.36 1.61
CA THR A 281 14.56 12.41 2.13
C THR A 281 15.96 12.99 2.20
N LEU A 282 16.23 14.10 1.49
CA LEU A 282 17.49 14.84 1.63
C LEU A 282 17.47 15.76 2.85
N ALA A 283 16.29 16.23 3.26
CA ALA A 283 16.11 17.19 4.35
C ALA A 283 15.86 16.53 5.71
N LEU A 284 15.32 15.30 5.74
CA LEU A 284 14.99 14.57 6.95
C LEU A 284 15.97 13.41 7.18
N PRO A 285 16.25 13.01 8.44
CA PRO A 285 17.15 11.91 8.75
C PRO A 285 16.44 10.56 8.51
N ILE A 286 16.19 10.26 7.23
CA ILE A 286 15.53 9.03 6.77
C ILE A 286 16.58 8.18 6.08
N GLU A 287 16.91 7.05 6.68
CA GLU A 287 17.89 6.12 6.13
C GLU A 287 17.24 4.96 5.38
N GLN A 288 15.97 4.62 5.71
CA GLN A 288 15.29 3.48 5.08
C GLN A 288 14.64 3.85 3.75
N GLY A 289 15.38 3.64 2.65
CA GLY A 289 14.95 4.08 1.33
C GLY A 289 13.67 3.39 0.85
N LEU A 290 13.55 2.08 1.07
CA LEU A 290 12.38 1.33 0.63
C LEU A 290 11.13 1.71 1.45
N THR A 291 11.29 2.00 2.74
CA THR A 291 10.21 2.49 3.60
C THR A 291 9.76 3.89 3.19
N ALA A 292 10.69 4.79 2.86
CA ALA A 292 10.38 6.12 2.31
C ALA A 292 9.60 6.02 1.00
N PHE A 293 10.04 5.14 0.10
CA PHE A 293 9.38 4.85 -1.17
C PHE A 293 7.93 4.37 -0.97
N PHE A 294 7.68 3.45 -0.04
CA PHE A 294 6.31 3.01 0.25
C PHE A 294 5.48 4.06 0.98
N THR A 295 6.09 4.85 1.85
CA THR A 295 5.43 5.98 2.53
C THR A 295 4.89 6.96 1.48
N ALA A 296 5.67 7.26 0.45
CA ALA A 296 5.26 8.10 -0.67
C ALA A 296 4.06 7.51 -1.43
N ILE A 297 4.11 6.22 -1.76
CA ILE A 297 3.02 5.55 -2.47
C ILE A 297 1.74 5.58 -1.62
N MET A 298 1.83 5.25 -0.33
CA MET A 298 0.69 5.31 0.58
C MET A 298 0.12 6.72 0.70
N ALA A 299 0.98 7.74 0.80
CA ALA A 299 0.55 9.13 0.84
C ALA A 299 -0.19 9.54 -0.45
N GLY A 300 0.33 9.16 -1.63
CA GLY A 300 -0.32 9.39 -2.91
C GLY A 300 -1.66 8.68 -3.06
N VAL A 301 -1.74 7.40 -2.67
CA VAL A 301 -3.00 6.63 -2.68
C VAL A 301 -4.01 7.21 -1.69
N SER A 302 -3.58 7.58 -0.49
CA SER A 302 -4.43 8.23 0.52
C SER A 302 -4.94 9.58 0.03
N ALA A 303 -4.10 10.39 -0.61
CA ALA A 303 -4.50 11.67 -1.18
C ALA A 303 -5.54 11.49 -2.28
N TYR A 304 -5.35 10.52 -3.18
CA TYR A 304 -6.37 10.16 -4.17
C TYR A 304 -7.66 9.68 -3.51
N ASN A 305 -7.60 8.84 -2.48
CA ASN A 305 -8.79 8.34 -1.79
C ASN A 305 -9.54 9.47 -1.09
N ALA A 306 -8.83 10.42 -0.47
CA ALA A 306 -9.42 11.60 0.14
C ALA A 306 -10.11 12.49 -0.91
N HIS A 307 -9.49 12.66 -2.07
CA HIS A 307 -10.05 13.38 -3.23
C HIS A 307 -11.29 12.71 -3.81
N ALA A 308 -11.25 11.39 -3.97
CA ALA A 308 -12.34 10.61 -4.58
C ALA A 308 -13.53 10.39 -3.63
N THR A 309 -13.33 10.55 -2.32
CA THR A 309 -14.39 10.38 -1.31
C THR A 309 -15.22 11.65 -1.17
N ALA A 310 -16.54 11.49 -1.02
CA ALA A 310 -17.44 12.63 -0.87
C ALA A 310 -17.01 13.53 0.31
N PRO A 311 -17.14 14.88 0.21
CA PRO A 311 -16.64 15.81 1.23
C PRO A 311 -17.17 15.59 2.65
N ARG A 312 -18.32 14.93 2.81
CA ARG A 312 -18.89 14.58 4.11
C ARG A 312 -18.24 13.34 4.70
N GLU A 313 -18.03 12.30 3.89
CA GLU A 313 -17.37 11.06 4.29
C GLU A 313 -15.85 11.23 4.47
N SER A 314 -15.22 12.14 3.72
CA SER A 314 -13.78 12.39 3.81
C SER A 314 -13.35 12.90 5.18
N ARG A 315 -14.26 13.57 5.92
CA ARG A 315 -14.04 14.00 7.31
C ARG A 315 -13.94 12.84 8.30
N LEU A 316 -14.48 11.67 7.95
CA LEU A 316 -14.42 10.47 8.79
C LEU A 316 -13.14 9.66 8.56
N ILE A 317 -12.44 9.87 7.43
CA ILE A 317 -11.24 9.10 7.07
C ILE A 317 -10.15 9.28 8.13
N LEU A 318 -9.78 10.52 8.46
CA LEU A 318 -8.68 10.79 9.40
C LEU A 318 -8.98 10.27 10.82
N PRO A 319 -10.13 10.56 11.45
CA PRO A 319 -10.48 9.99 12.75
C PRO A 319 -10.43 8.45 12.75
N LEU A 320 -11.00 7.81 11.73
CA LEU A 320 -11.02 6.35 11.68
C LEU A 320 -9.63 5.76 11.41
N GLN A 321 -8.77 6.44 10.64
CA GLN A 321 -7.36 6.07 10.51
C GLN A 321 -6.62 6.19 11.84
N LEU A 322 -6.86 7.24 12.64
CA LEU A 322 -6.28 7.40 13.98
C LEU A 322 -6.75 6.29 14.93
N ALA A 323 -8.03 5.91 14.86
CA ALA A 323 -8.60 4.82 15.65
C ALA A 323 -7.97 3.45 15.34
N VAL A 324 -7.29 3.28 14.20
CA VAL A 324 -6.53 2.07 13.87
C VAL A 324 -5.04 2.25 14.10
N PHE A 325 -4.50 3.42 13.75
CA PHE A 325 -3.08 3.76 13.91
C PHE A 325 -2.62 3.67 15.36
N VAL A 326 -3.35 4.32 16.29
CA VAL A 326 -2.98 4.37 17.71
C VAL A 326 -2.92 2.98 18.37
N PRO A 327 -3.95 2.12 18.28
CA PRO A 327 -3.86 0.78 18.87
C PRO A 327 -2.82 -0.10 18.19
N THR A 328 -2.61 0.04 16.86
CA THR A 328 -1.53 -0.67 16.16
C THR A 328 -0.16 -0.26 16.72
N LEU A 329 0.06 1.04 16.94
CA LEU A 329 1.32 1.56 17.45
C LEU A 329 1.57 1.14 18.90
N ALA A 330 0.52 1.14 19.73
CA ALA A 330 0.59 0.63 21.09
C ALA A 330 0.91 -0.88 21.11
N ALA A 331 0.24 -1.67 20.26
CA ALA A 331 0.49 -3.11 20.12
C ALA A 331 1.94 -3.38 19.68
N LEU A 332 2.45 -2.64 18.68
CA LEU A 332 3.85 -2.73 18.26
C LEU A 332 4.81 -2.53 19.43
N ARG A 333 4.58 -1.48 20.22
CA ARG A 333 5.46 -1.17 21.34
C ARG A 333 5.42 -2.19 22.47
N LEU A 334 4.28 -2.86 22.66
CA LEU A 334 4.13 -3.92 23.66
C LEU A 334 4.89 -5.21 23.30
N ILE A 335 5.16 -5.44 22.01
CA ILE A 335 5.73 -6.71 21.53
C ILE A 335 7.20 -6.53 21.09
N THR A 336 7.63 -5.33 20.72
CA THR A 336 9.00 -5.08 20.22
C THR A 336 9.50 -3.72 20.68
N ASP A 337 10.82 -3.55 20.66
CA ASP A 337 11.45 -2.26 20.90
C ASP A 337 11.54 -1.42 19.60
N PRO A 338 11.28 -0.10 19.69
CA PRO A 338 11.31 0.79 18.54
C PRO A 338 12.73 0.98 18.02
N GLY A 339 12.85 1.45 16.78
CA GLY A 339 14.13 1.93 16.28
C GLY A 339 14.65 3.13 17.09
N PRO A 340 15.93 3.51 16.96
CA PRO A 340 16.50 4.65 17.69
C PRO A 340 15.75 5.98 17.46
N GLN A 341 15.15 6.14 16.28
CA GLN A 341 14.33 7.29 15.90
C GLN A 341 12.83 6.95 15.87
N GLY A 342 12.46 5.76 16.31
CA GLY A 342 11.09 5.27 16.33
C GLY A 342 10.24 5.98 17.39
N PHE A 343 8.93 5.91 17.22
CA PHE A 343 7.99 6.42 18.21
C PHE A 343 6.87 5.39 18.47
N PRO A 344 6.47 5.15 19.74
CA PRO A 344 7.01 5.75 20.97
C PRO A 344 8.21 5.00 21.55
N GLN A 345 9.19 5.72 22.10
CA GLN A 345 10.35 5.13 22.78
C GLN A 345 9.97 4.40 24.08
N THR A 346 9.11 5.01 24.89
CA THR A 346 8.62 4.44 26.15
C THR A 346 7.10 4.60 26.27
N LEU A 347 6.44 3.61 26.87
CA LEU A 347 5.01 3.69 27.20
C LEU A 347 4.86 4.34 28.56
N THR A 348 4.81 5.67 28.58
CA THR A 348 4.50 6.42 29.80
C THR A 348 2.97 6.50 29.99
N VAL A 349 2.52 6.64 31.24
CA VAL A 349 1.09 6.83 31.55
C VAL A 349 0.48 8.01 30.78
N PRO A 350 1.13 9.19 30.68
CA PRO A 350 0.61 10.29 29.86
C PRO A 350 0.44 9.94 28.38
N LEU A 351 1.36 9.17 27.81
CA LEU A 351 1.28 8.75 26.41
C LEU A 351 0.12 7.77 26.20
N MET A 352 -0.06 6.80 27.11
CA MET A 352 -1.18 5.84 27.03
C MET A 352 -2.53 6.55 27.16
N LEU A 353 -2.64 7.49 28.12
CA LEU A 353 -3.85 8.31 28.28
C LEU A 353 -4.09 9.19 27.04
N GLY A 354 -3.04 9.83 26.50
CA GLY A 354 -3.13 10.61 25.28
C GLY A 354 -3.58 9.78 24.08
N GLY A 355 -3.01 8.59 23.89
CA GLY A 355 -3.43 7.64 22.86
C GLY A 355 -4.88 7.20 23.03
N LEU A 356 -5.29 6.87 24.26
CA LEU A 356 -6.68 6.51 24.57
C LEU A 356 -7.64 7.66 24.25
N VAL A 357 -7.31 8.89 24.63
CA VAL A 357 -8.10 10.09 24.34
C VAL A 357 -8.22 10.31 22.83
N VAL A 358 -7.12 10.17 22.07
CA VAL A 358 -7.15 10.30 20.61
C VAL A 358 -8.03 9.21 19.98
N MET A 359 -7.89 7.96 20.42
CA MET A 359 -8.67 6.83 19.89
C MET A 359 -10.16 6.98 20.20
N VAL A 360 -10.52 7.19 21.48
CA VAL A 360 -11.90 7.36 21.93
C VAL A 360 -12.52 8.60 21.31
N GLY A 361 -11.81 9.73 21.32
CA GLY A 361 -12.25 10.97 20.71
C GLY A 361 -12.53 10.83 19.21
N SER A 362 -11.67 10.08 18.50
CA SER A 362 -11.87 9.79 17.07
C SER A 362 -13.12 8.94 16.81
N LEU A 363 -13.36 7.91 17.63
CA LEU A 363 -14.55 7.06 17.52
C LEU A 363 -15.84 7.82 17.89
N LEU A 364 -15.80 8.66 18.93
CA LEU A 364 -16.93 9.50 19.31
C LEU A 364 -17.25 10.54 18.24
N TYR A 365 -16.23 11.17 17.66
CA TYR A 365 -16.39 12.08 16.54
C TYR A 365 -17.02 11.36 15.34
N ALA A 366 -16.52 10.17 14.99
CA ALA A 366 -17.07 9.38 13.91
C ALA A 366 -18.55 9.03 14.17
N ARG A 367 -18.91 8.59 15.38
CA ARG A 367 -20.31 8.32 15.76
C ARG A 367 -21.20 9.54 15.66
N ARG A 368 -20.71 10.72 16.03
CA ARG A 368 -21.49 11.97 15.98
C ARG A 368 -21.77 12.44 14.56
N VAL A 369 -20.82 12.25 13.66
CA VAL A 369 -20.88 12.75 12.27
C VAL A 369 -21.52 11.73 11.32
N THR A 370 -21.50 10.45 11.67
CA THR A 370 -22.14 9.40 10.87
C THR A 370 -23.66 9.53 10.98
N ILE A 371 -24.32 9.73 9.84
CA ILE A 371 -25.77 9.69 9.74
C ILE A 371 -26.16 8.21 9.69
N GLN A 372 -26.93 7.74 10.67
CA GLN A 372 -27.48 6.39 10.66
C GLN A 372 -28.40 6.27 9.45
N GLN A 373 -28.14 5.29 8.57
CA GLN A 373 -29.12 4.89 7.58
C GLN A 373 -30.34 4.35 8.33
N PRO A 374 -31.58 4.66 7.89
CA PRO A 374 -32.79 4.09 8.48
C PRO A 374 -32.68 2.56 8.42
N SER A 375 -33.16 1.89 9.47
CA SER A 375 -33.06 0.43 9.53
C SER A 375 -33.86 -0.21 8.39
N GLU A 376 -33.52 -1.43 7.97
CA GLU A 376 -34.31 -2.16 6.96
C GLU A 376 -35.78 -2.26 7.37
N ALA A 377 -36.07 -2.35 8.68
CA ALA A 377 -37.43 -2.32 9.20
C ALA A 377 -38.12 -0.95 9.04
N ASP A 378 -37.39 0.15 9.23
CA ASP A 378 -37.89 1.52 9.00
C ASP A 378 -38.13 1.77 7.50
N VAL A 379 -37.25 1.24 6.64
CA VAL A 379 -37.40 1.31 5.19
C VAL A 379 -38.56 0.45 4.71
N LEU A 380 -38.70 -0.77 5.25
CA LEU A 380 -39.78 -1.70 4.93
C LEU A 380 -41.13 -1.15 5.36
N SER A 381 -41.23 -0.59 6.58
CA SER A 381 -42.47 0.01 7.10
C SER A 381 -42.85 1.32 6.40
N GLY A 382 -41.89 2.05 5.85
CA GLY A 382 -42.13 3.23 5.00
C GLY A 382 -42.27 2.93 3.51
N SER A 383 -42.10 1.66 3.09
CA SER A 383 -42.17 1.26 1.68
C SER A 383 -43.60 0.97 1.27
N VAL A 384 -43.95 1.28 0.01
CA VAL A 384 -45.25 0.90 -0.61
C VAL A 384 -45.43 -0.63 -0.65
N LEU A 385 -44.35 -1.39 -0.45
CA LEU A 385 -44.36 -2.85 -0.34
C LEU A 385 -44.70 -3.36 1.07
N SER A 386 -44.90 -2.48 2.06
CA SER A 386 -45.21 -2.87 3.44
C SER A 386 -46.59 -3.52 3.60
N GLU A 387 -47.53 -3.22 2.70
CA GLU A 387 -48.91 -3.72 2.71
C GLU A 387 -49.16 -4.87 1.70
N GLY A 388 -48.10 -5.36 1.05
CA GLY A 388 -48.21 -6.45 0.08
C GLY A 388 -48.20 -7.82 0.77
N ASP A 389 -49.33 -8.22 1.35
CA ASP A 389 -49.61 -9.64 1.63
C ASP A 389 -49.52 -10.41 0.32
N GLY A 390 -48.38 -11.04 0.07
CA GLY A 390 -48.22 -12.08 -0.93
C GLY A 390 -49.02 -13.30 -0.50
N THR A 391 -50.33 -13.26 -0.73
CA THR A 391 -51.21 -14.44 -0.76
C THR A 391 -51.43 -14.89 -2.20
#